data_AF-A0A433IZK5-F1
#
_entry.id   AF-A0A433IZK5-F1
#
_cell.length_a   1.000
_cell.length_b   1.000
_cell.length_c   1.000
_cell.angle_alpha   90.00
_cell.angle_beta   90.00
_cell.angle_gamma   90.00
#
_symmetry.space_group_name_H-M   'P 1'
#
loop_
_entity.id
_entity.type
_entity.pdbx_description
1 polymer ?
#
loop_
_entity_poly.entity_id
_entity_poly.type
_entity_poly.pdbx_seq_one_letter_code
_entity_poly.pdbx_strand_id
1 'polypeptide(L)'
;MVTQQPDSRPGFYYVSIVRDSRVGLLAGPFIDDHAAALAWVERARAEAERCDPFAVFDAFGTVRLTSSAKPGVLNSILGLPCLSSEQARGASC
;
A
#
# COMPACT_ATOMS: atom_id res chain seq x y z
N MET A 1 -22.04 0.23 -8.41
CA MET A 1 -20.88 -0.64 -8.11
C MET A 1 -19.74 -0.23 -9.03
N VAL A 2 -18.77 0.55 -8.53
CA VAL A 2 -17.60 0.96 -9.33
C VAL A 2 -16.62 -0.20 -9.32
N THR A 3 -16.60 -0.98 -10.40
CA THR A 3 -15.56 -1.99 -10.64
C THR A 3 -14.30 -1.27 -11.09
N GLN A 4 -13.37 -1.05 -10.16
CA GLN A 4 -12.04 -0.53 -10.47
C GLN A 4 -11.32 -1.55 -11.36
N GLN A 5 -11.14 -1.24 -12.66
CA GLN A 5 -10.45 -2.12 -13.59
C GLN A 5 -8.98 -2.26 -13.14
N PRO A 6 -8.46 -3.49 -13.00
CA PRO A 6 -7.07 -3.69 -12.64
C PRO A 6 -6.18 -3.22 -13.80
N ASP A 7 -5.38 -2.19 -13.56
CA ASP A 7 -4.39 -1.70 -14.53
C ASP A 7 -3.24 -2.71 -14.59
N SER A 8 -3.00 -3.32 -15.76
CA SER A 8 -1.91 -4.30 -15.96
C SER A 8 -0.56 -3.64 -16.24
N ARG A 9 -0.39 -2.37 -15.85
CA ARG A 9 0.84 -1.64 -16.13
C ARG A 9 1.92 -2.01 -15.10
N PRO A 10 3.16 -2.29 -15.52
CA PRO A 10 4.23 -2.65 -14.61
C PRO A 10 4.60 -1.48 -13.70
N GLY A 11 4.76 -1.73 -12.40
CA GLY A 11 5.07 -0.69 -11.43
C GLY A 11 4.69 -1.04 -10.00
N PHE A 12 5.02 -0.14 -9.08
CA PHE A 12 4.77 -0.33 -7.66
C PHE A 12 3.41 0.25 -7.29
N TYR A 13 2.46 -0.63 -6.96
CA TYR A 13 1.15 -0.24 -6.45
C TYR A 13 1.20 -0.09 -4.93
N TYR A 14 0.56 0.97 -4.45
CA TYR A 14 0.43 1.30 -3.05
C TYR A 14 -1.01 1.62 -2.72
N VAL A 15 -1.42 1.30 -1.49
CA VAL A 15 -2.64 1.83 -0.90
C VAL A 15 -2.33 3.19 -0.30
N SER A 16 -3.09 4.20 -0.69
CA SER A 16 -2.96 5.57 -0.20
C SER A 16 -4.20 6.01 0.55
N ILE A 17 -3.99 6.88 1.54
CA ILE A 17 -5.03 7.62 2.24
C ILE A 17 -4.87 9.11 1.94
N VAL A 18 -5.98 9.80 1.74
CA VAL A 18 -6.02 11.27 1.63
C VAL A 18 -6.79 11.80 2.82
N ARG A 19 -6.09 12.57 3.65
CA ARG A 19 -6.64 13.28 4.80
C ARG A 19 -6.43 14.76 4.61
N ASP A 20 -7.52 15.49 4.38
CA ASP A 20 -7.50 16.91 4.03
C ASP A 20 -6.55 17.15 2.83
N SER A 21 -5.43 17.84 3.05
CA SER A 21 -4.42 18.17 2.02
C SER A 21 -3.23 17.22 2.01
N ARG A 22 -3.24 16.15 2.81
CA ARG A 22 -2.12 15.22 2.99
C ARG A 22 -2.43 13.87 2.37
N VAL A 23 -1.45 13.33 1.63
CA VAL A 23 -1.50 11.98 1.09
C VAL A 23 -0.50 11.10 1.84
N GLY A 24 -0.99 10.04 2.46
CA GLY A 24 -0.19 9.04 3.17
C GLY A 24 -0.16 7.72 2.41
N LEU A 25 0.96 7.00 2.44
CA LEU A 25 1.06 5.63 1.92
C LEU A 25 0.85 4.65 3.06
N LEU A 26 -0.21 3.85 2.99
CA LEU A 26 -0.58 2.89 4.02
C LEU A 26 0.11 1.55 3.81
N ALA A 27 -0.08 0.93 2.63
CA ALA A 27 0.42 -0.41 2.34
C ALA A 27 1.09 -0.48 0.97
N GLY A 28 2.17 -1.25 0.87
CA GLY A 28 2.95 -1.43 -0.36
C GLY A 28 4.45 -1.48 -0.06
N PRO A 29 5.26 -2.01 -1.00
CA PRO A 29 5.00 -2.02 -2.45
C PRO A 29 4.44 -3.35 -2.97
N PHE A 30 3.36 -3.30 -3.75
CA PHE A 30 2.89 -4.44 -4.56
C PHE A 30 3.47 -4.32 -5.98
N ILE A 31 4.39 -5.22 -6.34
CA ILE A 31 5.05 -5.21 -7.66
C ILE A 31 4.08 -5.80 -8.69
N ASP A 32 3.74 -5.01 -9.71
CA ASP A 32 2.96 -5.44 -10.89
C ASP A 32 1.55 -5.98 -10.58
N ASP A 33 1.11 -5.90 -9.32
CA ASP A 33 -0.12 -6.52 -8.83
C ASP A 33 -1.06 -5.47 -8.22
N HIS A 34 -1.85 -4.84 -9.10
CA HIS A 34 -2.88 -3.88 -8.70
C HIS A 34 -4.05 -4.55 -7.97
N ALA A 35 -4.38 -5.79 -8.35
CA ALA A 35 -5.47 -6.54 -7.73
C ALA A 35 -5.18 -6.85 -6.27
N ALA A 36 -3.94 -7.24 -5.95
CA ALA A 36 -3.50 -7.38 -4.57
C ALA A 36 -3.66 -6.05 -3.81
N ALA A 37 -3.17 -4.94 -4.36
CA ALA A 37 -3.29 -3.63 -3.72
C ALA A 37 -4.75 -3.27 -3.38
N LEU A 38 -5.70 -3.55 -4.29
CA LEU A 38 -7.14 -3.36 -4.06
C LEU A 38 -7.70 -4.24 -2.95
N ALA A 39 -7.32 -5.52 -2.92
CA ALA A 39 -7.72 -6.42 -1.84
C ALA A 39 -7.20 -5.97 -0.47
N TRP A 40 -6.06 -5.26 -0.44
CA TRP A 40 -5.49 -4.69 0.78
C TRP A 40 -6.08 -3.34 1.19
N VAL A 41 -6.83 -2.64 0.32
CA VAL A 41 -7.47 -1.35 0.67
C VAL A 41 -8.40 -1.51 1.86
N GLU A 42 -9.27 -2.52 1.84
CA GLU A 42 -10.24 -2.74 2.92
C GLU A 42 -9.56 -3.08 4.25
N ARG A 43 -8.51 -3.91 4.21
CA ARG A 43 -7.70 -4.23 5.40
C ARG A 43 -6.95 -3.01 5.93
N ALA A 44 -6.34 -2.23 5.05
CA ALA A 44 -5.64 -1.01 5.41
C ALA A 44 -6.59 0.05 5.96
N ARG A 45 -7.83 0.14 5.44
CA ARG A 45 -8.89 0.98 5.98
C ARG A 45 -9.27 0.55 7.40
N ALA A 46 -9.57 -0.73 7.60
CA ALA A 46 -9.94 -1.23 8.93
C ALA A 46 -8.84 -0.97 9.97
N GLU A 47 -7.57 -1.19 9.62
CA GLU A 47 -6.46 -0.88 10.55
C GLU A 47 -6.23 0.63 10.73
N ALA A 48 -6.42 1.44 9.70
CA ALA A 48 -6.38 2.90 9.83
C ALA A 48 -7.49 3.41 10.77
N GLU A 49 -8.71 2.89 10.66
CA GLU A 49 -9.83 3.19 11.55
C GLU A 49 -9.58 2.75 13.00
N ARG A 50 -8.85 1.65 13.21
CA ARG A 50 -8.42 1.20 14.54
C ARG A 50 -7.36 2.09 15.17
N CYS A 51 -6.42 2.58 14.37
CA CYS A 51 -5.38 3.51 14.84
C CYS A 51 -5.93 4.91 15.07
N ASP A 52 -6.80 5.39 14.18
CA ASP A 52 -7.42 6.71 14.24
C ASP A 52 -8.91 6.60 13.84
N PRO A 53 -9.85 6.73 14.79
CA PRO A 53 -11.28 6.60 14.52
C PRO A 53 -11.82 7.61 13.48
N PHE A 54 -11.12 8.73 13.28
CA PHE A 54 -11.49 9.73 12.27
C PHE A 54 -11.11 9.31 10.85
N ALA A 55 -10.26 8.29 10.69
CA ALA A 55 -9.88 7.77 9.38
C ALA A 55 -11.08 7.24 8.58
N VAL A 56 -12.22 6.94 9.23
CA VAL A 56 -13.47 6.57 8.55
C VAL A 56 -13.98 7.64 7.59
N PHE A 57 -13.64 8.91 7.82
CA PHE A 57 -13.99 10.05 6.97
C PHE A 57 -12.95 10.36 5.89
N ASP A 58 -11.77 9.73 5.96
CA ASP A 58 -10.70 9.94 5.01
C ASP A 58 -10.95 9.14 3.71
N ALA A 59 -10.37 9.61 2.61
CA ALA A 59 -10.50 8.94 1.33
C ALA A 59 -9.38 7.90 1.13
N PHE A 60 -9.76 6.65 0.87
CA PHE A 60 -8.83 5.56 0.58
C PHE A 60 -8.80 5.25 -0.91
N GLY A 61 -7.63 4.88 -1.41
CA GLY A 61 -7.44 4.52 -2.82
C GLY A 61 -6.14 3.79 -3.06
N THR A 62 -5.81 3.61 -4.34
CA THR A 62 -4.54 3.04 -4.78
C THR A 62 -3.79 4.03 -5.68
N VAL A 63 -2.48 4.07 -5.53
CA VAL A 63 -1.58 4.88 -6.36
C VAL A 63 -0.50 4.00 -6.94
N ARG A 64 -0.12 4.28 -8.18
CA ARG A 64 1.03 3.65 -8.84
C ARG A 64 2.20 4.59 -8.81
N LEU A 65 3.34 4.12 -8.32
CA LEU A 65 4.61 4.83 -8.31
C LEU A 65 5.60 4.10 -9.22
N THR A 66 6.37 4.86 -9.99
CA THR A 66 7.38 4.31 -10.93
C THR A 66 8.73 4.04 -10.26
N SER A 67 9.05 4.71 -9.14
CA SER A 67 10.40 4.63 -8.54
C SER A 67 10.45 4.78 -7.02
N SER A 68 9.33 4.85 -6.31
CA SER A 68 9.37 4.92 -4.85
C SER A 68 9.46 3.50 -4.29
N ALA A 69 10.52 3.21 -3.53
CA ALA A 69 10.76 1.94 -2.84
C ALA A 69 10.65 2.12 -1.31
N LYS A 70 9.86 3.10 -0.85
CA LYS A 70 9.61 3.30 0.58
C LYS A 70 8.43 2.42 1.00
N PRO A 71 8.53 1.67 2.11
CA PRO A 71 7.42 0.90 2.64
C PRO A 71 6.31 1.83 3.14
N GLY A 72 5.06 1.39 3.00
CA GLY A 72 3.91 2.07 3.60
C GLY A 72 3.95 2.07 5.13
N VAL A 73 3.25 2.99 5.78
CA VAL A 73 3.25 3.14 7.25
C VAL A 73 2.67 1.90 7.95
N LEU A 74 1.67 1.25 7.36
CA LEU A 74 1.05 0.03 7.88
C LEU A 74 1.77 -1.24 7.43
N ASN A 75 2.87 -1.14 6.69
CA ASN A 75 3.61 -2.29 6.19
C ASN A 75 4.11 -3.20 7.34
N SER A 76 4.54 -2.59 8.46
CA SER A 76 4.94 -3.30 9.69
C SER A 76 3.80 -3.99 10.43
N ILE A 77 2.57 -3.48 10.30
CA ILE A 77 1.37 -4.02 10.96
C ILE A 77 0.73 -5.12 10.10
N LEU A 78 0.71 -4.92 8.78
CA LEU A 78 0.15 -5.85 7.81
C LEU A 78 1.10 -7.01 7.46
N GLY A 79 2.34 -6.99 7.96
CA GLY A 79 3.35 -8.03 7.70
C GLY A 79 3.81 -8.08 6.24
N LEU A 80 3.66 -6.98 5.50
CA LEU A 80 4.05 -6.88 4.11
C LEU A 80 5.58 -6.66 4.03
N PRO A 81 6.29 -7.31 3.09
CA PRO A 81 7.74 -7.16 2.99
C PRO A 81 8.09 -5.72 2.59
N CYS A 82 8.78 -5.01 3.48
CA CYS A 82 9.52 -3.83 3.02
C CYS A 82 10.53 -4.34 2.00
N LEU A 83 10.56 -3.78 0.79
CA LEU A 83 11.48 -4.22 -0.27
C LEU A 83 12.94 -3.82 0.01
N SER A 84 13.37 -3.80 1.26
CA SER A 84 14.69 -3.34 1.66
C SER A 84 15.25 -4.17 2.82
N SER A 85 15.67 -5.42 2.53
CA SER A 85 17.05 -5.90 2.80
C SER A 85 17.24 -7.42 2.69
N GLU A 86 16.20 -8.26 2.79
CA GLU A 86 16.41 -9.72 2.91
C GLU A 86 16.71 -10.43 1.56
N GLN A 87 16.21 -9.92 0.43
CA GLN A 87 16.49 -10.52 -0.89
C GLN A 87 17.91 -10.22 -1.43
N ALA A 88 18.72 -9.42 -0.71
CA ALA A 88 20.14 -9.20 -1.02
C ALA A 88 21.09 -10.13 -0.23
N ARG A 89 20.57 -11.00 0.65
CA ARG A 89 21.37 -11.98 1.41
C ARG A 89 21.35 -13.39 0.82
N GLY A 90 21.30 -13.47 -0.50
CA GLY A 90 21.96 -14.54 -1.24
C GLY A 90 23.43 -14.20 -1.49
N ALA A 91 24.23 -13.94 -0.45
CA ALA A 91 25.69 -13.91 -0.53
C ALA A 91 26.31 -14.00 0.87
N SER A 92 27.25 -14.95 1.02
CA SER A 92 28.06 -15.30 2.20
C SER A 92 27.31 -16.09 3.29
N CYS A 93 27.67 -17.34 3.60
CA CYS A 93 28.91 -18.11 3.38
C CYS A 93 28.61 -19.60 3.16
#